data_AF-I3UFW7-F1
#
_entry.id   AF-I3UFW7-F1
#
_cell.length_a   1.000
_cell.length_b   1.000
_cell.length_c   1.000
_cell.angle_alpha   90.00
_cell.angle_beta   90.00
_cell.angle_gamma   90.00
#
_symmetry.space_group_name_H-M   'P 1'
#
loop_
_entity.id
_entity.type
_entity.pdbx_description
1 polymer ?
#
loop_
_entity_poly.entity_id
_entity_poly.type
_entity_poly.pdbx_seq_one_letter_code
_entity_poly.pdbx_strand_id
1 'polypeptide(L)'
;MTLKNFYRATLFLPIVAPLIISIFGKTSLGWWLTMSIFISGIEYIIFAIAMFYLIGKYRTDKKIRRLFWLSPPIFIVIAICGWYIGLYIDRLTNPSLIVSFDMVYIFLFYGLLIGYGYCLFFELIYRVFQSLGWISLDQHNK
;
A
#
# COMPACT_ATOMS: atom_id res chain seq x y z
N MET A 1 0.31 -22.11 -3.40
CA MET A 1 0.84 -20.88 -2.76
C MET A 1 0.24 -20.75 -1.36
N THR A 2 0.96 -20.32 -0.33
CA THR A 2 0.36 -20.08 0.99
C THR A 2 -0.31 -18.70 1.03
N LEU A 3 -1.32 -18.51 1.91
CA LEU A 3 -1.99 -17.21 2.11
C LEU A 3 -0.97 -16.11 2.47
N LYS A 4 0.04 -16.44 3.27
CA LYS A 4 1.16 -15.56 3.62
C LYS A 4 1.90 -15.05 2.39
N ASN A 5 2.26 -15.95 1.49
CA ASN A 5 2.99 -15.59 0.28
C ASN A 5 2.10 -14.78 -0.67
N PHE A 6 0.80 -15.08 -0.75
CA PHE A 6 -0.15 -14.30 -1.54
C PHE A 6 -0.16 -12.83 -1.11
N TYR A 7 -0.47 -12.55 0.16
CA TYR A 7 -0.52 -11.15 0.64
C TYR A 7 0.84 -10.45 0.55
N ARG A 8 1.95 -11.15 0.75
CA ARG A 8 3.29 -10.59 0.51
C ARG A 8 3.50 -10.20 -0.94
N ALA A 9 3.08 -11.03 -1.89
CA ALA A 9 3.16 -10.71 -3.31
C ALA A 9 2.34 -9.46 -3.66
N THR A 10 1.18 -9.29 -3.02
CA THR A 10 0.36 -8.08 -3.25
C THR A 10 1.11 -6.80 -2.86
N LEU A 11 1.99 -6.81 -1.84
CA LEU A 11 2.76 -5.61 -1.46
C LEU A 11 3.74 -5.12 -2.55
N PHE A 12 4.08 -5.97 -3.53
CA PHE A 12 4.94 -5.55 -4.63
C PHE A 12 4.15 -4.94 -5.79
N LEU A 13 2.83 -5.15 -5.88
CA LEU A 13 2.06 -4.70 -7.03
C LEU A 13 2.08 -3.18 -7.21
N PRO A 14 1.96 -2.34 -6.15
CA PRO A 14 2.08 -0.89 -6.32
C PRO A 14 3.47 -0.44 -6.76
N ILE A 15 4.51 -1.26 -6.61
CA ILE A 15 5.87 -0.98 -7.11
C ILE A 15 6.03 -1.49 -8.55
N VAL A 16 5.50 -2.68 -8.84
CA VAL A 16 5.68 -3.35 -10.13
C VAL A 16 4.74 -2.80 -11.21
N ALA A 17 3.48 -2.50 -10.88
CA ALA A 17 2.51 -2.01 -11.85
C ALA A 17 2.95 -0.72 -12.57
N PRO A 18 3.50 0.30 -11.90
CA PRO A 18 4.02 1.50 -12.57
C PRO A 18 5.23 1.21 -13.44
N LEU A 19 6.12 0.31 -13.00
CA LEU A 19 7.28 -0.10 -13.78
C LEU A 19 6.86 -0.83 -15.07
N ILE A 20 5.81 -1.66 -15.00
CA ILE A 20 5.23 -2.28 -16.20
C ILE A 20 4.60 -1.19 -17.09
N ILE A 21 3.78 -0.31 -16.52
CA ILE A 21 3.12 0.76 -17.28
C ILE A 21 4.14 1.71 -17.93
N SER A 22 5.26 2.01 -17.29
CA SER A 22 6.29 2.90 -17.85
C SER A 22 7.02 2.28 -19.04
N ILE A 23 7.14 0.95 -19.10
CA ILE A 23 7.73 0.24 -20.24
C ILE A 23 6.79 0.25 -21.46
N PHE A 24 5.47 0.20 -21.25
CA PHE A 24 4.47 0.06 -22.32
C PHE A 24 3.68 1.35 -22.64
N GLY A 25 3.73 2.36 -21.78
CA GLY A 25 2.88 3.55 -21.84
C GLY A 25 3.51 4.73 -22.57
N LYS A 26 3.09 4.97 -23.82
CA LYS A 26 3.21 6.31 -24.42
C LYS A 26 2.11 7.20 -23.82
N THR A 27 2.51 8.26 -23.11
CA THR A 27 1.73 9.45 -22.68
C THR A 27 0.88 9.42 -21.39
N SER A 28 1.04 10.53 -20.65
CA SER A 28 0.28 11.13 -19.53
C SER A 28 -0.24 10.26 -18.38
N LEU A 29 -1.06 9.23 -18.61
CA LEU A 29 -1.72 8.49 -17.51
C LEU A 29 -0.72 7.67 -16.68
N GLY A 30 0.26 7.07 -17.36
CA GLY A 30 1.39 6.40 -16.71
C GLY A 30 2.21 7.39 -15.87
N TRP A 31 2.42 8.61 -16.35
CA TRP A 31 3.16 9.65 -15.62
C TRP A 31 2.45 10.09 -14.33
N TRP A 32 1.13 10.32 -14.38
CA TRP A 32 0.34 10.67 -13.19
C TRP A 32 0.33 9.55 -12.13
N LEU A 33 0.19 8.29 -12.56
CA LEU A 33 0.25 7.13 -11.66
C LEU A 33 1.65 6.94 -11.05
N THR A 34 2.68 7.16 -11.86
CA THR A 34 4.08 7.10 -11.39
C THR A 34 4.35 8.25 -10.41
N MET A 35 3.84 9.46 -10.67
CA MET A 35 3.95 10.62 -9.77
C MET A 35 3.22 10.41 -8.45
N SER A 36 2.03 9.81 -8.44
CA SER A 36 1.36 9.45 -7.17
C SER A 36 2.15 8.43 -6.34
N ILE A 37 3.06 7.68 -6.96
CA ILE A 37 3.94 6.72 -6.29
C ILE A 37 5.27 7.36 -5.92
N PHE A 38 5.73 8.38 -6.64
CA PHE A 38 6.90 9.16 -6.26
C PHE A 38 6.61 10.13 -5.11
N ILE A 39 5.40 10.71 -5.03
CA ILE A 39 5.00 11.63 -3.96
C ILE A 39 4.90 10.93 -2.59
N SER A 40 4.77 9.60 -2.56
CA SER A 40 4.81 8.81 -1.32
C SER A 40 5.74 7.59 -1.40
N GLY A 41 6.78 7.63 -2.25
CA GLY A 41 7.53 6.43 -2.63
C GLY A 41 8.31 5.83 -1.49
N ILE A 42 8.97 6.69 -0.70
CA ILE A 42 9.71 6.28 0.50
C ILE A 42 8.75 5.79 1.59
N GLU A 43 7.64 6.49 1.78
CA GLU A 43 6.58 6.13 2.72
C GLU A 43 6.01 4.75 2.41
N TYR A 44 5.76 4.47 1.13
CA TYR A 44 5.29 3.18 0.68
C TYR A 44 6.34 2.08 0.88
N ILE A 45 7.62 2.34 0.59
CA ILE A 45 8.69 1.37 0.83
C ILE A 45 8.78 1.02 2.33
N ILE A 46 8.76 2.02 3.20
CA ILE A 46 8.77 1.83 4.66
C ILE A 46 7.56 0.99 5.09
N PHE A 47 6.37 1.36 4.62
CA PHE A 47 5.13 0.62 4.86
C PHE A 47 5.22 -0.83 4.37
N ALA A 48 5.68 -1.05 3.15
CA ALA A 48 5.76 -2.37 2.53
C ALA A 48 6.73 -3.28 3.28
N ILE A 49 7.90 -2.77 3.69
CA ILE A 49 8.87 -3.51 4.52
C ILE A 49 8.24 -3.91 5.85
N ALA A 50 7.61 -2.96 6.55
CA ALA A 50 6.97 -3.21 7.83
C ALA A 50 5.86 -4.27 7.71
N MET A 51 4.98 -4.14 6.71
CA MET A 51 3.90 -5.08 6.46
C MET A 51 4.42 -6.45 6.03
N PHE A 52 5.45 -6.52 5.18
CA PHE A 52 6.06 -7.78 4.75
C PHE A 52 6.63 -8.57 5.93
N TYR A 53 7.29 -7.87 6.85
CA TYR A 53 7.79 -8.44 8.10
C TYR A 53 6.64 -8.91 9.01
N LEU A 54 5.63 -8.07 9.25
CA LEU A 54 4.49 -8.40 10.12
C LEU A 54 3.68 -9.60 9.60
N ILE A 55 3.40 -9.65 8.30
CA ILE A 55 2.76 -10.79 7.64
C ILE A 55 3.60 -12.07 7.82
N GLY A 56 4.94 -11.93 7.74
CA GLY A 56 5.88 -13.02 8.01
C GLY A 56 5.79 -13.59 9.41
N LYS A 57 5.70 -12.69 10.40
CA LYS A 57 5.65 -13.02 11.83
C LYS A 57 4.34 -13.71 12.23
N TYR A 58 3.22 -13.38 11.60
CA TYR A 58 1.94 -14.00 11.94
C TYR A 58 1.87 -15.46 11.47
N ARG A 59 1.39 -16.33 12.37
CA ARG A 59 1.23 -17.78 12.13
C ARG A 59 -0.17 -18.18 11.70
N THR A 60 -1.18 -17.33 11.91
CA THR A 60 -2.57 -17.66 11.64
C THR A 60 -3.16 -16.78 10.55
N ASP A 61 -3.93 -17.40 9.65
CA ASP A 61 -4.60 -16.73 8.53
C ASP A 61 -5.51 -15.58 9.00
N LYS A 62 -6.21 -15.77 10.11
CA LYS A 62 -7.07 -14.75 10.72
C LYS A 62 -6.29 -13.47 11.08
N LYS A 63 -5.06 -13.60 11.60
CA LYS A 63 -4.22 -12.45 11.96
C LYS A 63 -3.69 -11.76 10.71
N ILE A 64 -3.29 -12.52 9.69
CA ILE A 64 -2.80 -11.97 8.42
C ILE A 64 -3.91 -11.17 7.72
N ARG A 65 -5.13 -11.73 7.62
CA ARG A 65 -6.28 -11.04 7.03
C ARG A 65 -6.65 -9.78 7.81
N ARG A 66 -6.68 -9.84 9.14
CA ARG A 66 -6.94 -8.65 9.97
C ARG A 66 -5.90 -7.57 9.73
N LEU A 67 -4.62 -7.93 9.66
CA LEU A 67 -3.55 -7.00 9.34
C LEU A 67 -3.72 -6.39 7.94
N PHE A 68 -4.09 -7.19 6.95
CA PHE A 68 -4.33 -6.72 5.59
C PHE A 68 -5.45 -5.67 5.53
N TRP A 69 -6.57 -5.89 6.23
CA TRP A 69 -7.66 -4.90 6.32
C TRP A 69 -7.32 -3.65 7.15
N LEU A 70 -6.31 -3.73 8.02
CA LEU A 70 -5.75 -2.57 8.72
C LEU A 70 -4.69 -1.84 7.90
N SER A 71 -4.33 -2.35 6.73
CA SER A 71 -3.25 -1.78 5.94
C SER A 71 -3.56 -0.37 5.41
N PRO A 72 -4.79 -0.02 4.97
CA PRO A 72 -5.10 1.35 4.56
C PRO A 72 -4.92 2.41 5.65
N PRO A 73 -5.50 2.28 6.87
CA PRO A 73 -5.28 3.28 7.91
C PRO A 73 -3.83 3.33 8.38
N ILE A 74 -3.10 2.20 8.41
CA ILE A 74 -1.66 2.20 8.73
C ILE A 74 -0.89 3.02 7.70
N PHE A 75 -1.13 2.81 6.40
CA PHE A 75 -0.46 3.54 5.34
C PHE A 75 -0.77 5.04 5.40
N ILE A 76 -2.03 5.43 5.68
CA ILE A 76 -2.41 6.84 5.80
C ILE A 76 -1.64 7.54 6.91
N VAL A 77 -1.47 6.90 8.07
CA VAL A 77 -0.67 7.48 9.16
C VAL A 77 0.78 7.72 8.69
N ILE A 78 1.38 6.76 7.99
CA ILE A 78 2.74 6.90 7.46
C ILE A 78 2.81 8.01 6.41
N ALA A 79 1.84 8.07 5.50
CA ALA A 79 1.78 9.07 4.44
C ALA A 79 1.61 10.51 5.00
N ILE A 80 0.74 10.69 6.00
CA ILE A 80 0.58 11.99 6.69
C ILE A 80 1.89 12.40 7.35
N CYS A 81 2.53 11.50 8.09
CA CYS A 81 3.82 11.79 8.73
C CYS A 81 4.90 12.14 7.70
N GLY A 82 5.02 11.36 6.62
CA GLY A 82 5.98 11.61 5.54
C GLY A 82 5.76 12.97 4.88
N TRP A 83 4.51 13.32 4.59
CA TRP A 83 4.14 14.61 4.03
C TRP A 83 4.57 15.78 4.91
N TYR A 84 4.32 15.73 6.23
CA TYR A 84 4.74 16.81 7.14
C TYR A 84 6.26 16.88 7.30
N ILE A 85 6.96 15.75 7.27
CA ILE A 85 8.43 15.73 7.27
C ILE A 85 8.95 16.41 5.99
N GLY A 86 8.37 16.10 4.83
CA GLY A 86 8.69 16.74 3.55
C GLY A 86 8.47 18.26 3.60
N LEU A 87 7.30 18.70 4.04
CA LEU A 87 7.00 20.13 4.21
C LEU A 87 7.96 20.83 5.17
N TYR A 88 8.37 20.17 6.26
CA TYR A 88 9.34 20.71 7.19
C TYR A 88 10.71 20.91 6.52
N ILE A 89 11.17 19.94 5.72
CA ILE A 89 12.41 20.04 4.96
C ILE A 89 12.32 21.16 3.92
N ASP A 90 11.22 21.25 3.17
CA ASP A 90 11.00 22.30 2.16
C ASP A 90 10.96 23.69 2.78
N ARG A 91 10.46 23.80 4.02
CA ARG A 91 10.46 25.07 4.74
C ARG A 91 11.86 25.56 5.10
N LEU A 92 12.86 24.68 5.20
CA LEU A 92 14.26 25.07 5.44
C LEU A 92 14.83 25.83 4.25
N THR A 93 14.40 25.49 3.02
CA THR A 93 14.84 26.16 1.79
C THR A 93 13.89 27.29 1.38
N ASN A 94 12.62 27.24 1.81
CA ASN A 94 11.61 28.26 1.55
C ASN A 94 10.81 28.63 2.81
N PRO A 95 11.29 29.60 3.63
CA PRO A 95 10.71 29.92 4.94
C PRO A 95 9.28 30.46 4.90
N SER A 96 8.84 30.99 3.74
CA SER A 96 7.48 31.54 3.55
C SER A 96 6.44 30.47 3.23
N LEU A 97 6.85 29.20 3.10
CA LEU A 97 5.94 28.09 2.85
C LEU A 97 4.93 27.93 4.01
N ILE A 98 3.64 28.00 3.69
CA ILE A 98 2.55 27.82 4.65
C ILE A 98 2.30 26.32 4.83
N VAL A 99 2.44 25.83 6.06
CA VAL A 99 2.09 24.46 6.43
C VAL A 99 0.61 24.44 6.81
N SER A 100 -0.23 23.78 6.00
CA SER A 100 -1.67 23.62 6.28
C SER A 100 -2.04 22.16 6.53
N PHE A 101 -3.17 21.96 7.22
CA PHE A 101 -3.71 20.63 7.54
C PHE A 101 -4.66 20.10 6.47
N ASP A 102 -4.90 20.85 5.39
CA ASP A 102 -5.93 20.53 4.40
C ASP A 102 -5.66 19.19 3.69
N MET A 103 -4.37 18.88 3.49
CA MET A 103 -3.94 17.63 2.87
C MET A 103 -4.31 16.39 3.70
N VAL A 104 -4.50 16.51 5.02
CA VAL A 104 -4.91 15.38 5.87
C VAL A 104 -6.26 14.82 5.44
N TYR A 105 -7.21 15.70 5.10
CA TYR A 105 -8.53 15.26 4.63
C TYR A 105 -8.44 14.54 3.28
N ILE A 106 -7.56 15.01 2.40
CA ILE A 106 -7.31 14.38 1.10
C ILE A 106 -6.69 12.99 1.31
N PHE A 107 -5.68 12.86 2.18
CA PHE A 107 -5.08 11.57 2.53
C PHE A 107 -6.07 10.62 3.16
N LEU A 108 -6.95 11.08 4.06
CA LEU A 108 -7.99 10.27 4.66
C LEU A 108 -8.99 9.80 3.61
N PHE A 109 -9.56 10.71 2.81
CA PHE A 109 -10.59 10.37 1.85
C PHE A 109 -10.06 9.46 0.74
N TYR A 110 -9.01 9.90 0.03
CA TYR A 110 -8.43 9.12 -1.07
C TYR A 110 -7.70 7.88 -0.57
N GLY A 111 -6.95 7.97 0.53
CA GLY A 111 -6.20 6.85 1.07
C GLY A 111 -7.11 5.72 1.56
N LEU A 112 -8.24 6.04 2.20
CA LEU A 112 -9.21 5.02 2.61
C LEU A 112 -9.95 4.46 1.39
N LEU A 113 -10.43 5.32 0.48
CA LEU A 113 -11.19 4.87 -0.70
C LEU A 113 -10.35 3.95 -1.60
N ILE A 114 -9.16 4.41 -1.98
CA ILE A 114 -8.25 3.64 -2.85
C ILE A 114 -7.68 2.45 -2.08
N GLY A 115 -7.26 2.63 -0.83
CA GLY A 115 -6.67 1.56 -0.02
C GLY A 115 -7.65 0.42 0.27
N TYR A 116 -8.91 0.71 0.60
CA TYR A 116 -9.92 -0.34 0.75
C TYR A 116 -10.37 -0.92 -0.58
N GLY A 117 -10.45 -0.13 -1.65
CA GLY A 117 -10.67 -0.63 -3.01
C GLY A 117 -9.60 -1.65 -3.40
N TYR A 118 -8.34 -1.35 -3.10
CA TYR A 118 -7.21 -2.27 -3.27
C TYR A 118 -7.37 -3.54 -2.44
N CYS A 119 -7.74 -3.41 -1.16
CA CYS A 119 -7.98 -4.57 -0.30
C CYS A 119 -9.09 -5.49 -0.84
N LEU A 120 -10.21 -4.90 -1.26
CA LEU A 120 -11.34 -5.62 -1.85
C LEU A 120 -10.95 -6.35 -3.13
N PHE A 121 -10.23 -5.68 -4.03
CA PHE A 121 -9.76 -6.26 -5.29
C PHE A 121 -8.90 -7.50 -5.05
N PHE A 122 -7.91 -7.40 -4.16
CA PHE A 122 -7.04 -8.54 -3.84
C PHE A 122 -7.72 -9.64 -3.05
N GLU A 123 -8.69 -9.31 -2.19
CA GLU A 123 -9.50 -10.30 -1.52
C GLU A 123 -10.37 -11.09 -2.52
N LEU A 124 -10.88 -10.42 -3.56
CA LEU A 124 -11.62 -11.08 -4.64
C LEU A 124 -10.70 -11.99 -5.46
N ILE A 125 -9.51 -11.52 -5.86
CA ILE A 125 -8.51 -12.35 -6.54
C ILE A 125 -8.14 -13.56 -5.67
N TYR A 126 -7.90 -13.34 -4.37
CA TYR A 126 -7.59 -14.40 -3.43
C TYR A 126 -8.69 -15.48 -3.43
N ARG A 127 -9.96 -15.08 -3.34
CA ARG A 127 -11.09 -16.03 -3.33
C ARG A 127 -11.19 -16.81 -4.63
N VAL A 128 -10.96 -16.17 -5.77
CA VAL A 128 -10.91 -16.84 -7.08
C VAL A 128 -9.79 -17.88 -7.10
N PHE A 129 -8.57 -17.49 -6.73
CA PHE A 129 -7.39 -18.38 -6.71
C PHE A 129 -7.54 -19.52 -5.69
N GLN A 130 -8.20 -19.26 -4.56
CA GLN A 130 -8.54 -20.27 -3.57
C GLN A 130 -9.54 -21.28 -4.12
N SER A 131 -10.58 -20.82 -4.83
CA SER A 131 -11.60 -21.70 -5.43
C SER A 131 -11.00 -22.63 -6.50
N LEU A 132 -9.94 -22.18 -7.18
CA LEU A 132 -9.18 -22.96 -8.16
C LEU A 132 -8.15 -23.90 -7.53
N GLY A 133 -8.02 -23.94 -6.19
CA GLY A 133 -7.06 -24.78 -5.48
C GLY A 133 -5.61 -24.30 -5.58
N TRP A 134 -5.35 -23.10 -6.12
CA TRP A 134 -3.99 -22.57 -6.27
C TRP A 134 -3.40 -22.05 -4.95
N ILE A 135 -4.27 -21.76 -3.97
CA ILE A 135 -3.90 -21.32 -2.63
C ILE A 135 -4.37 -22.36 -1.61
N SER A 136 -3.43 -23.02 -0.94
CA SER A 136 -3.72 -23.89 0.19
C SER A 136 -3.98 -23.03 1.43
N LEU A 137 -5.09 -23.30 2.13
CA LEU A 137 -5.24 -22.84 3.51
C LEU A 137 -4.25 -23.65 4.35
N ASP A 138 -3.30 -22.97 4.99
CA ASP A 138 -2.40 -23.65 5.93
C ASP A 138 -3.26 -24.14 7.09
N GLN A 139 -3.60 -25.44 7.09
CA GLN A 139 -4.26 -26.12 8.20
C GLN A 139 -3.27 -26.28 9.35
N HIS A 140 -2.85 -25.18 9.97
CA HIS A 140 -2.15 -25.23 11.24
C HIS A 140 -3.10 -24.89 12.38
N ASN A 141 -3.71 -25.97 12.86
CA ASN A 141 -4.33 -26.22 14.17
C ASN A 141 -5.40 -25.24 14.66
N LYS A 142 -6.58 -25.82 14.89
CA LYS A 142 -7.53 -25.39 15.92
C LYS A 142 -6.83 -25.13 17.25
#